data_AF-A0A0X3P4T6-F1
#
_entry.id   AF-A0A0X3P4T6-F1
#
_cell.length_a   1.000
_cell.length_b   1.000
_cell.length_c   1.000
_cell.angle_alpha   90.00
_cell.angle_beta   90.00
_cell.angle_gamma   90.00
#
_symmetry.space_group_name_H-M   'P 1'
#
loop_
_entity.id
_entity.type
_entity.pdbx_description
1 polymer ?
#
loop_
_entity_poly.entity_id
_entity_poly.type
_entity_poly.pdbx_seq_one_letter_code
_entity_poly.pdbx_strand_id
1 'polypeptide(L)'
;MLRTACLKYVQDKADAASHILDPLISRNSSYASVEEIHRFISNAKLCTVPLNESDVKTILDALMFGGELEMRRSGGRTDLDAPNTSDVSSAMYRIAPRTPSLALLARVPCTICPSRLDCRPGGAISPTNCAYYKAFLEF
;
A
#
# COMPACT_ATOMS: atom_id res chain seq x y z
N MET A 1 10.96 -8.95 5.01
CA MET A 1 11.46 -8.33 6.25
C MET A 1 11.23 -6.81 6.25
N LEU A 2 11.93 -6.02 5.43
CA LEU A 2 11.78 -4.54 5.38
C LEU A 2 10.35 -4.06 5.15
N ARG A 3 9.65 -4.61 4.14
CA ARG A 3 8.23 -4.32 3.87
C ARG A 3 7.37 -4.39 5.14
N THR A 4 7.46 -5.51 5.85
CA THR A 4 6.69 -5.78 7.07
C THR A 4 7.06 -4.81 8.20
N ALA A 5 8.34 -4.46 8.33
CA ALA A 5 8.80 -3.52 9.34
C ALA A 5 8.27 -2.10 9.09
N CYS A 6 8.32 -1.61 7.83
CA CYS A 6 7.75 -0.31 7.46
C CYS A 6 6.24 -0.27 7.73
N LEU A 7 5.50 -1.30 7.28
CA LEU A 7 4.05 -1.39 7.52
C LEU A 7 3.72 -1.42 9.01
N LYS A 8 4.45 -2.21 9.79
CA LYS A 8 4.25 -2.29 11.24
C LYS A 8 4.46 -0.93 11.90
N TYR A 9 5.53 -0.22 11.55
CA TYR A 9 5.80 1.10 12.13
C TYR A 9 4.65 2.09 11.86
N VAL A 10 4.20 2.17 10.60
CA VAL A 10 3.12 3.08 10.22
C VAL A 10 1.79 2.66 10.85
N GLN A 11 1.53 1.36 11.02
CA GLN A 11 0.36 0.85 11.73
C GLN A 11 0.39 1.22 13.22
N ASP A 12 1.49 0.94 13.91
CA ASP A 12 1.66 1.25 15.34
C ASP A 12 1.48 2.77 15.58
N LYS A 13 1.96 3.62 14.65
CA LYS A 13 1.76 5.07 14.70
C LYS A 13 0.31 5.49 14.46
N ALA A 14 -0.39 4.85 13.51
CA ALA A 14 -1.80 5.09 13.28
C ALA A 14 -2.65 4.69 14.49
N ASP A 15 -2.32 3.57 15.14
CA ASP A 15 -3.00 3.08 16.34
C ASP A 15 -2.79 4.07 17.50
N ALA A 16 -1.57 4.56 17.71
CA ALA A 16 -1.30 5.61 18.70
C ALA A 16 -2.10 6.90 18.44
N ALA A 17 -2.20 7.32 17.18
CA ALA A 17 -2.96 8.50 16.79
C ALA A 17 -4.48 8.33 16.94
N SER A 18 -4.98 7.09 16.92
CA SER A 18 -6.42 6.79 17.08
C SER A 18 -6.97 7.18 18.46
N HIS A 19 -6.11 7.30 19.47
CA HIS A 19 -6.48 7.72 20.82
C HIS A 19 -6.67 9.24 20.96
N ILE A 20 -6.34 10.02 19.93
CA ILE A 20 -6.52 11.47 19.91
C ILE A 20 -7.98 11.78 19.57
N LEU A 21 -8.64 12.54 20.45
CA LEU A 21 -10.06 12.90 20.32
C LEU A 21 -10.35 13.79 19.10
N ASP A 22 -9.47 14.75 18.81
CA ASP A 22 -9.65 15.64 17.66
C ASP A 22 -9.32 14.91 16.34
N PRO A 23 -10.28 14.78 15.40
CA PRO A 23 -10.08 14.00 14.18
C PRO A 23 -9.01 14.57 13.23
N LEU A 24 -8.84 15.90 13.20
CA LEU A 24 -7.84 16.54 12.33
C LEU A 24 -6.43 16.32 12.88
N ILE A 25 -6.28 16.47 14.19
CA ILE A 25 -5.01 16.19 14.88
C ILE A 25 -4.71 14.70 14.81
N SER A 26 -5.67 13.81 15.08
CA SER A 26 -5.51 12.36 14.95
C SER A 26 -5.02 11.97 13.55
N ARG A 27 -5.69 12.48 12.50
CA ARG A 27 -5.28 12.23 11.12
C ARG A 27 -3.87 12.72 10.84
N ASN A 28 -3.54 13.96 11.24
CA ASN A 28 -2.21 14.52 10.99
C ASN A 28 -1.11 13.75 11.73
N SER A 29 -1.36 13.32 12.96
CA SER A 29 -0.44 12.54 13.79
C SER A 29 -0.20 11.11 13.28
N SER A 30 -1.12 10.57 12.46
CA SER A 30 -0.96 9.24 11.85
C SER A 30 0.07 9.18 10.72
N TYR A 31 0.53 10.33 10.21
CA TYR A 31 1.54 10.39 9.16
C TYR A 31 2.96 10.25 9.73
N ALA A 32 3.80 9.48 9.04
CA ALA A 32 5.22 9.33 9.32
C ALA A 32 6.05 9.90 8.17
N SER A 33 7.16 10.57 8.47
CA SER A 33 8.13 11.01 7.45
C SER A 33 9.08 9.88 7.06
N VAL A 34 9.74 10.03 5.90
CA VAL A 34 10.79 9.08 5.47
C VAL A 34 11.93 9.01 6.49
N GLU A 35 12.36 10.16 7.01
CA GLU A 35 13.42 10.28 8.03
C GLU A 35 13.06 9.48 9.29
N GLU A 36 11.82 9.60 9.77
CA GLU A 36 11.38 8.92 10.98
C GLU A 36 11.41 7.39 10.82
N ILE A 37 10.97 6.89 9.67
CA ILE A 37 10.95 5.46 9.34
C ILE A 37 12.38 4.95 9.12
N HIS A 38 13.23 5.72 8.44
CA HIS A 38 14.64 5.39 8.22
C HIS A 38 15.40 5.27 9.55
N ARG A 39 15.17 6.21 10.48
CA ARG A 39 15.72 6.16 11.84
C ARG A 39 15.24 4.92 12.59
N PHE A 40 13.96 4.57 12.50
CA PHE A 40 13.43 3.34 13.10
C PHE A 40 14.14 2.09 12.56
N ILE A 41 14.26 1.95 11.24
CA ILE A 41 14.91 0.80 10.59
C ILE A 41 16.38 0.70 11.01
N SER A 42 17.09 1.83 11.02
CA SER A 42 18.50 1.93 11.39
C SER A 42 18.72 1.52 12.84
N ASN A 43 17.88 2.02 13.76
CA ASN A 43 17.97 1.69 15.19
C ASN A 43 17.62 0.23 15.48
N ALA A 44 16.66 -0.32 14.76
CA ALA A 44 16.27 -1.72 14.89
C ALA A 44 17.31 -2.69 14.28
N LYS A 45 18.35 -2.19 13.60
CA LYS A 45 19.43 -2.97 12.96
C LYS A 45 18.90 -4.13 12.10
N LEU A 46 17.80 -3.87 11.38
CA LEU A 46 17.12 -4.89 10.57
C LEU A 46 17.88 -5.27 9.30
N CYS A 47 18.90 -4.49 8.93
CA CYS A 47 19.65 -4.64 7.70
C CYS A 47 21.15 -4.59 8.00
N THR A 48 21.88 -5.52 7.40
CA THR A 48 23.35 -5.60 7.48
C THR A 48 24.02 -4.55 6.59
N VAL A 49 23.35 -4.16 5.50
CA VAL A 49 23.80 -3.13 4.56
C VAL A 49 23.22 -1.78 5.01
N PRO A 50 24.02 -0.69 4.99
CA PRO A 50 23.51 0.64 5.27
C PRO A 50 22.46 1.03 4.23
N LEU A 51 21.30 1.51 4.70
CA LEU A 51 20.24 2.06 3.86
C LEU A 51 20.29 3.57 3.93
N ASN A 52 20.02 4.24 2.81
CA ASN A 52 19.81 5.68 2.76
C ASN A 52 18.31 6.01 2.78
N GLU A 53 17.96 7.28 3.02
CA GLU A 53 16.55 7.73 3.00
C GLU A 53 15.88 7.51 1.64
N SER A 54 16.63 7.63 0.54
CA SER A 54 16.15 7.34 -0.82
C SER A 54 15.69 5.89 -0.98
N ASP A 55 16.40 4.95 -0.36
CA ASP A 55 16.08 3.52 -0.45
C ASP A 55 14.82 3.23 0.34
N VAL A 56 14.70 3.82 1.54
CA VAL A 56 13.49 3.74 2.36
C VAL A 56 12.29 4.35 1.63
N LYS A 57 12.45 5.51 1.00
CA LYS A 57 11.39 6.13 0.19
C LYS A 57 10.94 5.19 -0.92
N THR A 58 11.87 4.56 -1.64
CA THR A 58 11.54 3.62 -2.72
C THR A 58 10.68 2.45 -2.21
N ILE A 59 11.00 1.94 -1.02
CA ILE A 59 10.20 0.88 -0.36
C ILE A 59 8.80 1.40 0.01
N LEU A 60 8.71 2.61 0.56
CA LEU A 60 7.43 3.24 0.93
C LEU A 60 6.56 3.57 -0.29
N ASP A 61 7.17 4.00 -1.40
CA ASP A 61 6.49 4.21 -2.66
C ASP A 61 5.93 2.88 -3.22
N ALA A 62 6.70 1.79 -3.14
CA ALA A 62 6.20 0.48 -3.54
C ALA A 62 5.00 0.01 -2.69
N LEU A 63 4.96 0.36 -1.40
CA LEU A 63 3.81 0.11 -0.51
C LEU A 63 2.62 1.02 -0.81
N MET A 64 2.87 2.24 -1.25
CA MET A 64 1.83 3.15 -1.72
C MET A 64 1.17 2.62 -3.00
N PHE A 65 1.98 2.19 -3.97
CA PHE A 65 1.48 1.60 -5.22
C PHE A 65 0.75 0.27 -5.00
N GLY A 66 1.13 -0.50 -3.97
CA GLY A 66 0.39 -1.69 -3.53
C GLY A 66 -0.96 -1.39 -2.86
N GLY A 67 -1.22 -0.12 -2.55
CA GLY A 67 -2.46 0.34 -1.91
C GLY A 67 -2.50 0.17 -0.39
N GLU A 68 -1.39 -0.22 0.23
CA GLU A 68 -1.32 -0.34 1.70
C GLU A 68 -1.09 1.00 2.40
N LEU A 69 -0.38 1.91 1.74
CA LEU A 69 -0.09 3.24 2.24
C LEU A 69 -0.70 4.30 1.34
N GLU A 70 -0.95 5.46 1.91
CA GLU A 70 -1.15 6.69 1.15
C GLU A 70 -0.07 7.70 1.50
N MET A 71 0.23 8.59 0.55
CA MET A 71 1.26 9.61 0.68
C MET A 71 0.65 11.01 0.66
N ARG A 72 1.19 11.89 1.50
CA ARG A 72 0.97 13.34 1.47
C ARG A 72 2.31 14.04 1.38
N ARG A 73 2.36 15.14 0.63
CA ARG A 73 3.52 16.05 0.63
C ARG A 73 3.36 17.05 1.78
N SER A 74 4.37 17.17 2.62
CA SER A 74 4.50 18.20 3.65
C SER A 74 4.80 19.53 2.96
N GLY A 75 3.73 20.27 2.65
CA GLY A 75 3.80 21.53 1.92
C GLY A 75 2.39 21.97 1.53
N GLY A 76 1.85 22.95 2.25
CA GLY A 76 0.67 23.67 1.80
C GLY A 76 0.97 24.36 0.47
N ARG A 77 -0.08 24.70 -0.29
CA ARG A 77 0.00 25.49 -1.53
C ARG A 77 0.41 26.96 -1.28
N THR A 78 1.44 27.19 -0.48
CA THR A 78 2.08 28.47 -0.30
C THR A 78 3.52 28.28 -0.76
N ASP A 79 3.83 28.95 -1.86
CA ASP A 79 5.15 29.13 -2.44
C ASP A 79 5.54 28.03 -3.43
N LEU A 80 5.15 28.27 -4.68
CA LEU A 80 5.62 27.61 -5.91
C LEU A 80 7.14 27.77 -6.14
N ASP A 81 7.91 28.26 -5.17
CA ASP A 81 9.31 28.69 -5.34
C ASP A 81 10.18 28.49 -4.07
N ALA A 82 10.04 27.37 -3.34
CA ALA A 82 11.08 26.93 -2.41
C ALA A 82 11.99 25.88 -3.09
N PRO A 83 13.10 26.28 -3.76
CA PRO A 83 13.89 25.41 -4.62
C PRO A 83 14.66 24.28 -3.92
N ASN A 84 14.52 24.13 -2.59
CA ASN A 84 15.41 23.28 -1.79
C ASN A 84 14.72 22.17 -0.98
N THR A 85 13.41 21.98 -1.08
CA THR A 85 12.75 20.87 -0.36
C THR A 85 12.82 19.61 -1.21
N SER A 86 13.69 18.68 -0.83
CA SER A 86 13.85 17.41 -1.55
C SER A 86 12.54 16.61 -1.54
N ASP A 87 12.26 15.90 -2.64
CA ASP A 87 11.06 15.03 -2.77
C ASP A 87 10.98 14.01 -1.63
N VAL A 88 12.14 13.54 -1.16
CA VAL A 88 12.30 12.61 -0.04
C VAL A 88 11.85 13.23 1.28
N SER A 89 12.36 14.41 1.63
CA SER A 89 12.08 15.06 2.91
C SER A 89 10.64 15.58 3.01
N SER A 90 10.01 15.89 1.88
CA SER A 90 8.61 16.32 1.84
C SER A 90 7.60 15.17 1.95
N ALA A 91 8.02 13.92 1.72
CA ALA A 91 7.11 12.78 1.66
C ALA A 91 6.70 12.29 3.06
N MET A 92 5.40 12.17 3.29
CA MET A 92 4.85 11.55 4.49
C MET A 92 3.84 10.47 4.14
N TYR A 93 3.86 9.38 4.89
CA TYR A 93 3.05 8.18 4.63
C TYR A 93 2.17 7.83 5.82
N ARG A 94 0.97 7.32 5.56
CA ARG A 94 0.12 6.69 6.58
C ARG A 94 -0.56 5.45 6.02
N ILE A 95 -1.15 4.62 6.88
CA ILE A 95 -1.99 3.50 6.44
C ILE A 95 -3.12 4.02 5.56
N ALA A 96 -3.25 3.42 4.37
CA ALA A 96 -4.36 3.71 3.48
C ALA A 96 -5.67 3.25 4.15
N PRO A 97 -6.74 4.07 4.12
CA PRO A 97 -8.03 3.63 4.60
C PRO A 97 -8.45 2.40 3.79
N ARG A 98 -8.91 1.35 4.49
CA ARG A 98 -9.42 0.14 3.85
C ARG A 98 -10.61 0.53 2.99
N THR A 99 -10.41 0.60 1.68
CA THR A 99 -11.54 0.63 0.75
C THR A 99 -12.20 -0.74 0.89
N PRO A 100 -13.52 -0.81 1.17
CA PRO A 100 -14.20 -2.09 1.20
C PRO A 100 -13.91 -2.79 -0.13
N SER A 101 -13.42 -4.03 -0.05
CA SER A 101 -13.13 -4.84 -1.22
C SER A 101 -14.44 -5.12 -1.96
N LEU A 102 -14.86 -4.20 -2.82
CA LEU A 102 -15.99 -4.35 -3.74
C LEU A 102 -15.64 -5.23 -4.94
N ALA A 103 -14.48 -5.88 -4.90
CA ALA A 103 -14.05 -6.88 -5.87
C ALA A 103 -14.85 -8.20 -5.72
N LEU A 104 -16.17 -8.12 -5.60
CA LEU A 104 -17.08 -9.28 -5.69
C LEU A 104 -16.84 -10.03 -7.00
N LEU A 105 -16.50 -9.31 -8.06
CA LEU A 105 -16.10 -9.88 -9.34
C LEU A 105 -14.79 -10.68 -9.25
N ALA A 106 -13.83 -10.30 -8.39
CA ALA A 106 -12.62 -11.11 -8.16
C ALA A 106 -12.91 -12.46 -7.47
N ARG A 107 -14.13 -12.65 -6.94
CA ARG A 107 -14.61 -13.95 -6.44
C ARG A 107 -15.24 -14.82 -7.53
N VAL A 108 -15.22 -14.38 -8.78
CA VAL A 108 -15.69 -15.15 -9.93
C VAL A 108 -14.47 -15.54 -10.77
N PRO A 109 -14.17 -16.84 -10.95
CA PRO A 109 -12.96 -17.29 -11.63
C PRO A 109 -12.88 -16.80 -13.09
N CYS A 110 -14.02 -16.48 -13.70
CA CYS A 110 -14.09 -15.93 -15.04
C CYS A 110 -13.35 -14.58 -15.18
N THR A 111 -13.20 -13.79 -14.12
CA THR A 111 -12.59 -12.44 -14.22
C THR A 111 -11.08 -12.46 -14.38
N ILE A 112 -10.45 -13.56 -13.97
CA ILE A 112 -9.01 -13.81 -14.12
C ILE A 112 -8.71 -14.92 -15.13
N CYS A 113 -9.75 -15.45 -15.80
CA CYS A 113 -9.61 -16.56 -16.73
C CYS A 113 -8.83 -16.12 -17.99
N PRO A 114 -7.70 -16.77 -18.32
CA PRO A 114 -6.88 -16.38 -19.47
C PRO A 114 -7.59 -16.63 -20.81
N SER A 115 -8.47 -17.63 -20.87
CA SER A 115 -9.22 -18.01 -22.07
C SER A 115 -10.66 -17.49 -22.07
N ARG A 116 -10.95 -16.41 -21.33
CA ARG A 116 -12.30 -15.85 -21.21
C ARG A 116 -12.91 -15.46 -22.56
N LEU A 117 -12.11 -14.94 -23.47
CA LEU A 117 -12.58 -14.44 -24.78
C LEU A 117 -13.03 -15.58 -25.72
N ASP A 118 -12.48 -16.78 -25.53
CA ASP A 118 -12.78 -17.96 -26.34
C ASP A 118 -13.88 -18.84 -25.73
N CYS A 119 -14.30 -18.55 -24.49
CA CYS A 119 -15.27 -19.35 -23.76
C CYS A 119 -16.70 -19.08 -24.26
N ARG A 120 -17.32 -20.09 -24.89
CA ARG A 120 -18.69 -19.99 -25.45
C ARG A 120 -19.47 -21.29 -25.24
N PRO A 121 -20.82 -21.23 -25.09
CA PRO A 121 -21.65 -22.43 -25.06
C PRO A 121 -21.44 -23.29 -26.32
N GLY A 122 -21.23 -24.60 -26.15
CA GLY A 122 -21.00 -25.54 -27.25
C GLY A 122 -19.62 -25.47 -27.93
N GLY A 123 -18.74 -24.57 -27.50
CA GLY A 123 -17.35 -24.49 -27.99
C GLY A 123 -16.40 -25.49 -27.32
N ALA A 124 -15.19 -25.61 -27.86
CA ALA A 124 -14.11 -26.41 -27.26
C ALA A 124 -13.74 -25.92 -25.84
N ILE A 125 -13.78 -24.60 -25.63
CA ILE A 125 -13.72 -23.96 -24.32
C ILE A 125 -15.13 -23.48 -24.01
N SER A 126 -15.76 -24.06 -22.99
CA SER A 126 -17.15 -23.75 -22.65
C SER A 126 -17.36 -23.67 -21.14
N PRO A 127 -18.39 -22.92 -20.68
CA PRO A 127 -18.74 -22.87 -19.26
C PRO A 127 -19.14 -24.24 -18.70
N THR A 128 -19.81 -25.07 -19.51
CA THR A 128 -20.35 -26.38 -19.11
C THR A 128 -19.27 -27.39 -18.75
N ASN A 129 -18.11 -27.33 -19.41
CA ASN A 129 -16.96 -28.22 -19.16
C ASN A 129 -15.73 -27.44 -18.64
N CYS A 130 -15.96 -26.35 -17.91
CA CYS A 130 -14.89 -25.45 -17.48
C CYS A 130 -14.09 -26.04 -16.30
N ALA A 131 -12.83 -26.41 -16.54
CA ALA A 131 -11.93 -26.91 -15.49
C ALA A 131 -11.66 -25.86 -14.39
N TYR A 132 -11.52 -24.58 -14.74
CA TYR A 132 -11.29 -23.50 -13.77
C TYR A 132 -12.49 -23.30 -12.84
N TYR A 133 -13.70 -23.39 -13.37
CA TYR A 133 -14.92 -23.24 -12.57
C TYR A 133 -15.10 -24.44 -11.64
N LYS A 134 -14.83 -25.66 -12.13
CA LYS A 134 -14.89 -26.88 -11.33
C LYS A 134 -13.87 -26.84 -10.19
N ALA A 135 -12.60 -26.56 -10.49
CA ALA A 135 -11.55 -26.43 -9.48
C ALA A 135 -11.87 -25.35 -8.44
N PHE A 136 -12.50 -24.24 -8.85
CA PHE A 136 -12.92 -23.19 -7.93
C PHE A 136 -14.03 -23.63 -6.96
N LEU A 137 -14.92 -24.55 -7.37
CA LEU A 137 -16.03 -25.05 -6.52
C LEU A 137 -15.65 -26.22 -5.61
N GLU A 138 -14.48 -26.85 -5.82
CA GLU A 138 -14.02 -28.00 -5.03
C GLU A 138 -13.36 -27.59 -3.68
N PHE A 139 -13.26 -26.29 -3.40
CA PHE A 139 -12.74 -25.70 -2.14
C PHE A 139 -13.82 -24.87 -1.44
#